data_AF-A0A1Y2NSP5-F1
#
_entry.id   AF-A0A1Y2NSP5-F1
#
_cell.length_a   1.000
_cell.length_b   1.000
_cell.length_c   1.000
_cell.angle_alpha   90.00
_cell.angle_beta   90.00
_cell.angle_gamma   90.00
#
_symmetry.space_group_name_H-M   'P 1'
#
loop_
_entity.id
_entity.type
_entity.pdbx_description
1 polymer ?
#
loop_
_entity_poly.entity_id
_entity_poly.type
_entity_poly.pdbx_seq_one_letter_code
_entity_poly.pdbx_strand_id
1 'polypeptide(L)'
;MPTSPDDDTALPPWRPGDPGVVVLPSGRTVRGRGLRRPLPDGPAPEYGVYLLGTAPPEVPWEARLLRWPDFRLPADREEARAVLAGVWERAAGERVEVACGGGRGRTGTALACLAVLDGVPPDRAVAWVRRHYHPRAVETPWQKRYVRRFTA
;
A
#
# COMPACT_ATOMS: atom_id res chain seq x y z
N MET A 1 25.14 -33.31 -15.74
CA MET A 1 24.60 -33.13 -14.37
C MET A 1 23.39 -32.22 -14.51
N PRO A 2 22.15 -32.72 -14.32
CA PRO A 2 20.96 -31.89 -14.40
C PRO A 2 20.89 -31.00 -13.15
N THR A 3 20.88 -29.69 -13.33
CA THR A 3 20.49 -28.75 -12.27
C THR A 3 18.96 -28.75 -12.17
N SER A 4 18.46 -29.18 -11.02
CA SER A 4 17.04 -29.28 -10.68
C SER A 4 16.26 -27.99 -10.96
N PRO A 5 14.98 -28.08 -11.38
CA PRO A 5 14.08 -26.95 -11.49
C PRO A 5 13.30 -26.79 -10.17
N ASP A 6 13.98 -26.33 -9.13
CA ASP A 6 13.33 -25.88 -7.89
C ASP A 6 13.66 -24.40 -7.69
N ASP A 7 13.27 -23.57 -8.66
CA ASP A 7 13.24 -22.12 -8.47
C ASP A 7 11.86 -21.80 -7.89
N ASP A 8 11.86 -21.65 -6.57
CA ASP A 8 10.77 -21.13 -5.76
C ASP A 8 10.06 -20.00 -6.53
N THR A 9 8.79 -20.19 -6.83
CA THR A 9 8.00 -19.30 -7.70
C THR A 9 7.63 -17.98 -6.99
N ALA A 10 8.51 -17.49 -6.11
CA ALA A 10 8.43 -16.16 -5.53
C ALA A 10 9.00 -15.18 -6.55
N LEU A 11 8.11 -14.64 -7.38
CA LEU A 11 8.47 -13.55 -8.28
C LEU A 11 8.98 -12.37 -7.44
N PRO A 12 10.04 -11.67 -7.86
CA PRO A 12 10.69 -10.67 -7.02
C PRO A 12 9.72 -9.53 -6.62
N PRO A 13 9.95 -8.90 -5.46
CA PRO A 13 9.19 -7.72 -5.03
C PRO A 13 9.35 -6.58 -6.05
N TRP A 14 8.53 -5.53 -5.92
CA TRP A 14 8.56 -4.41 -6.86
C TRP A 14 9.96 -3.79 -6.97
N ARG A 15 10.34 -3.35 -8.17
CA ARG A 15 11.64 -2.69 -8.34
C ARG A 15 11.56 -1.25 -7.82
N PRO A 16 12.54 -0.79 -7.02
CA PRO A 16 12.66 0.63 -6.71
C PRO A 16 12.70 1.47 -7.98
N GLY A 17 11.87 2.51 -8.05
CA GLY A 17 11.76 3.40 -9.22
C GLY A 17 10.61 3.05 -10.18
N ASP A 18 9.98 1.87 -10.02
CA ASP A 18 8.76 1.55 -10.74
C ASP A 18 7.64 2.57 -10.41
N PRO A 19 6.72 2.87 -11.34
CA PRO A 19 5.66 3.84 -11.13
C PRO A 19 4.82 3.56 -9.88
N GLY A 20 4.77 4.54 -8.98
CA GLY A 20 3.98 4.48 -7.74
C GLY A 20 4.55 3.55 -6.67
N VAL A 21 5.75 2.99 -6.86
CA VAL A 21 6.41 2.14 -5.86
C VAL A 21 7.10 2.99 -4.81
N VAL A 22 6.85 2.62 -3.55
CA VAL A 22 7.44 3.22 -2.37
C VAL A 22 8.35 2.20 -1.72
N VAL A 23 9.59 2.62 -1.44
CA VAL A 23 10.54 1.83 -0.64
C VAL A 23 10.39 2.26 0.82
N LEU A 24 9.95 1.35 1.68
CA LEU A 24 9.86 1.54 3.12
C LEU A 24 11.27 1.50 3.76
N PRO A 25 11.47 2.06 4.97
CA PRO A 25 12.76 2.06 5.68
C PRO A 25 13.51 0.71 5.70
N SER A 26 12.80 -0.41 5.81
CA SER A 26 13.37 -1.76 5.85
C SER A 26 13.80 -2.29 4.48
N GLY A 27 13.59 -1.53 3.40
CA GLY A 27 13.80 -1.97 2.01
C GLY A 27 12.59 -2.67 1.39
N ARG A 28 11.51 -2.91 2.13
CA ARG A 28 10.25 -3.45 1.58
C ARG A 28 9.67 -2.50 0.55
N THR A 29 9.04 -3.05 -0.48
CA THR A 29 8.47 -2.25 -1.57
C THR A 29 6.97 -2.44 -1.69
N VAL A 30 6.23 -1.33 -1.72
CA VAL A 30 4.76 -1.33 -1.85
C VAL A 30 4.37 -0.42 -2.99
N ARG A 31 3.51 -0.89 -3.90
CA ARG A 31 2.96 -0.04 -4.97
C ARG A 31 1.71 0.69 -4.50
N GLY A 32 1.68 2.01 -4.60
CA GLY A 32 0.50 2.84 -4.41
C GLY A 32 -0.15 3.22 -5.74
N ARG A 33 -1.44 2.92 -5.95
CA ARG A 33 -2.13 3.20 -7.23
C ARG A 33 -3.45 3.96 -7.08
N GLY A 34 -3.81 4.68 -8.15
CA GLY A 34 -5.14 5.21 -8.38
C GLY A 34 -5.91 4.35 -9.38
N LEU A 35 -7.03 3.74 -8.99
CA LEU A 35 -7.82 2.83 -9.83
C LEU A 35 -8.46 3.51 -11.05
N ARG A 36 -8.58 4.84 -11.06
CA ARG A 36 -9.02 5.60 -12.25
C ARG A 36 -7.99 5.64 -13.37
N ARG A 37 -6.75 5.20 -13.12
CA ARG A 37 -5.70 5.07 -14.12
C ARG A 37 -5.59 3.59 -14.53
N PRO A 38 -5.21 3.31 -15.80
CA PRO A 38 -4.93 1.94 -16.21
C PRO A 38 -3.82 1.34 -15.35
N LEU A 39 -3.76 0.01 -15.32
CA LEU A 39 -2.65 -0.70 -14.69
C LEU A 39 -1.35 -0.25 -15.40
N PRO A 40 -0.30 0.14 -14.66
CA PRO A 40 1.00 0.42 -15.27
C PRO A 40 1.55 -0.82 -15.97
N ASP A 41 2.31 -0.63 -17.05
CA ASP A 41 3.01 -1.71 -17.71
C ASP A 41 3.96 -2.43 -16.73
N GLY A 42 4.18 -3.72 -16.98
CA GLY A 42 5.04 -4.57 -16.15
C GLY A 42 4.29 -5.68 -15.42
N PRO A 43 4.91 -6.31 -14.41
CA PRO A 43 4.32 -7.45 -13.74
C PRO A 43 3.07 -7.04 -12.94
N ALA A 44 2.11 -7.96 -12.85
CA ALA A 44 0.92 -7.79 -12.01
C ALA A 44 1.27 -7.91 -10.52
N PRO A 45 0.50 -7.27 -9.62
CA PRO A 45 0.57 -7.54 -8.20
C PRO A 45 0.18 -8.99 -7.90
N GLU A 46 0.73 -9.53 -6.82
CA GLU A 46 0.33 -10.81 -6.23
C GLU A 46 -0.79 -10.60 -5.21
N TYR A 47 -0.75 -9.46 -4.51
CA TYR A 47 -1.75 -9.07 -3.53
C TYR A 47 -2.15 -7.60 -3.66
N GLY A 48 -3.45 -7.31 -3.64
CA GLY A 48 -3.98 -5.96 -3.69
C GLY A 48 -4.90 -5.63 -2.53
N VAL A 49 -4.70 -4.47 -1.89
CA VAL A 49 -5.67 -3.90 -0.94
C VAL A 49 -6.36 -2.69 -1.56
N TYR A 50 -7.67 -2.78 -1.71
CA TYR A 50 -8.50 -1.74 -2.31
C TYR A 50 -9.27 -0.94 -1.26
N LEU A 51 -8.92 0.34 -1.15
CA LEU A 51 -9.46 1.28 -0.17
C LEU A 51 -10.70 1.98 -0.74
N LEU A 52 -11.80 1.24 -0.92
CA LEU A 52 -13.03 1.69 -1.58
C LEU A 52 -14.24 1.65 -0.65
N GLY A 53 -15.28 2.42 -0.99
CA GLY A 53 -16.58 2.35 -0.33
C GLY A 53 -17.51 1.27 -0.90
N THR A 54 -17.19 0.77 -2.10
CA THR A 54 -17.97 -0.18 -2.91
C THR A 54 -17.08 -1.34 -3.35
N ALA A 55 -17.68 -2.38 -3.93
CA ALA A 55 -16.97 -3.53 -4.46
C ALA A 55 -15.81 -3.11 -5.39
N PRO A 56 -14.64 -3.74 -5.27
CA PRO A 56 -13.52 -3.49 -6.17
C PRO A 56 -13.77 -4.08 -7.56
N PRO A 57 -13.00 -3.66 -8.59
CA PRO A 57 -12.97 -4.37 -9.86
C PRO A 57 -12.56 -5.83 -9.65
N GLU A 58 -13.11 -6.72 -10.46
CA GLU A 58 -12.65 -8.11 -10.52
C GLU A 58 -11.23 -8.13 -11.07
N VAL A 59 -10.32 -8.78 -10.36
CA VAL A 59 -8.90 -8.84 -10.68
C VAL A 59 -8.42 -10.28 -10.61
N PRO A 60 -7.44 -10.68 -11.45
CA PRO A 60 -6.97 -12.06 -11.51
C PRO A 60 -5.97 -12.42 -10.38
N TRP A 61 -5.72 -11.52 -9.43
CA TRP A 61 -4.84 -11.74 -8.28
C TRP A 61 -5.61 -11.66 -6.97
N GLU A 62 -4.98 -12.10 -5.88
CA GLU A 62 -5.60 -12.04 -4.56
C GLU A 62 -5.83 -10.59 -4.14
N ALA A 63 -7.07 -10.24 -3.78
CA ALA A 63 -7.40 -8.89 -3.38
C ALA A 63 -8.33 -8.82 -2.18
N ARG A 64 -8.12 -7.81 -1.34
CA ARG A 64 -8.98 -7.49 -0.20
C ARG A 64 -9.55 -6.08 -0.32
N LEU A 65 -10.86 -5.98 -0.15
CA LEU A 65 -11.55 -4.71 0.03
C LEU A 65 -11.40 -4.27 1.49
N LEU A 66 -10.85 -3.07 1.72
CA LEU A 66 -10.92 -2.38 3.00
C LEU A 66 -11.90 -1.21 2.87
N ARG A 67 -13.00 -1.26 3.63
CA ARG A 67 -14.06 -0.24 3.54
C ARG A 67 -13.53 1.12 3.99
N TRP A 68 -13.27 1.97 3.02
CA TRP A 68 -12.70 3.31 3.24
C TRP A 68 -13.40 4.34 2.36
N PRO A 69 -14.48 4.95 2.87
CA PRO A 69 -15.24 5.95 2.13
C PRO A 69 -14.36 7.14 1.71
N ASP A 70 -14.69 7.75 0.57
CA ASP A 70 -13.84 8.79 0.00
C ASP A 70 -13.73 10.01 0.91
N PHE A 71 -12.54 10.60 0.95
CA PHE A 71 -12.14 11.67 1.88
C PHE A 71 -12.35 11.35 3.37
N ARG A 72 -12.72 10.13 3.77
CA ARG A 72 -12.93 9.76 5.19
C ARG A 72 -11.77 8.94 5.76
N LEU A 73 -12.01 8.38 6.93
CA LEU A 73 -11.19 7.37 7.60
C LEU A 73 -11.73 5.97 7.27
N PRO A 74 -10.97 4.90 7.58
CA PRO A 74 -11.49 3.53 7.48
C PRO A 74 -12.77 3.40 8.30
N ALA A 75 -13.73 2.61 7.81
CA ALA A 75 -14.96 2.32 8.53
C ALA A 75 -14.68 1.60 9.85
N ASP A 76 -13.72 0.68 9.83
CA ASP A 76 -13.19 -0.04 10.99
C ASP A 76 -11.67 0.19 11.07
N ARG A 77 -11.20 0.66 12.24
CA ARG A 77 -9.79 0.97 12.46
C ARG A 77 -8.96 -0.24 12.82
N GLU A 78 -9.54 -1.21 13.51
CA GLU A 78 -8.87 -2.46 13.89
C GLU A 78 -8.69 -3.33 12.66
N GLU A 79 -9.74 -3.46 11.84
CA GLU A 79 -9.63 -4.12 10.53
C GLU A 79 -8.56 -3.43 9.67
N ALA A 80 -8.58 -2.11 9.58
CA ALA A 80 -7.57 -1.38 8.81
C ALA A 80 -6.15 -1.66 9.31
N ARG A 81 -5.93 -1.71 10.63
CA ARG A 81 -4.62 -2.05 11.19
C ARG A 81 -4.21 -3.47 10.82
N ALA A 82 -5.09 -4.45 11.00
CA ALA A 82 -4.81 -5.84 10.68
C ALA A 82 -4.49 -6.05 9.20
N VAL A 83 -5.25 -5.41 8.31
CA VAL A 83 -5.02 -5.48 6.86
C VAL A 83 -3.71 -4.83 6.47
N LEU A 84 -3.38 -3.66 7.04
CA LEU A 84 -2.12 -2.98 6.74
C LEU A 84 -0.90 -3.72 7.31
N ALA A 85 -1.03 -4.39 8.46
CA ALA A 85 0.00 -5.29 8.97
C ALA A 85 0.25 -6.46 8.00
N GLY A 86 -0.81 -7.10 7.49
CA GLY A 86 -0.67 -8.16 6.48
C GLY A 86 -0.03 -7.67 5.17
N VAL A 87 -0.35 -6.44 4.72
CA VAL A 87 0.35 -5.83 3.57
C VAL A 87 1.84 -5.67 3.85
N TRP A 88 2.20 -5.19 5.05
CA TRP A 88 3.60 -4.98 5.45
C TRP A 88 4.39 -6.30 5.53
N GLU A 89 3.77 -7.35 6.06
CA GLU A 89 4.37 -8.69 6.13
C GLU A 89 4.63 -9.25 4.72
N ARG A 90 3.61 -9.25 3.85
CA ARG A 90 3.71 -9.77 2.48
C ARG A 90 4.67 -8.97 1.61
N ALA A 91 4.81 -7.66 1.85
CA ALA A 91 5.76 -6.81 1.12
C ALA A 91 7.23 -7.23 1.25
N ALA A 92 7.56 -8.15 2.17
CA ALA A 92 8.89 -8.72 2.30
C ALA A 92 9.28 -9.65 1.12
N GLY A 93 8.30 -10.29 0.48
CA GLY A 93 8.54 -11.26 -0.59
C GLY A 93 7.65 -11.12 -1.81
N GLU A 94 6.52 -10.41 -1.70
CA GLU A 94 5.50 -10.34 -2.75
C GLU A 94 5.35 -8.93 -3.34
N ARG A 95 4.87 -8.87 -4.59
CA ARG A 95 4.40 -7.63 -5.20
C ARG A 95 3.05 -7.22 -4.64
N VAL A 96 3.08 -6.46 -3.55
CA VAL A 96 1.86 -5.93 -2.91
C VAL A 96 1.47 -4.55 -3.45
N GLU A 97 0.18 -4.31 -3.61
CA GLU A 97 -0.40 -3.02 -4.02
C GLU A 97 -1.42 -2.52 -3.00
N VAL A 98 -1.45 -1.20 -2.81
CA VAL A 98 -2.54 -0.49 -2.13
C VAL A 98 -3.13 0.55 -3.09
N ALA A 99 -4.43 0.50 -3.32
CA ALA A 99 -5.07 1.39 -4.27
C ALA A 99 -6.40 1.99 -3.79
N CYS A 100 -6.68 3.21 -4.20
CA CYS A 100 -7.98 3.87 -4.05
C CYS A 100 -8.38 4.53 -5.38
N GLY A 101 -9.54 5.18 -5.47
CA GLY A 101 -9.96 5.81 -6.73
C GLY A 101 -8.93 6.81 -7.30
N GLY A 102 -8.37 7.68 -6.45
CA GLY A 102 -7.45 8.76 -6.88
C GLY A 102 -5.96 8.51 -6.67
N GLY A 103 -5.58 7.49 -5.89
CA GLY A 103 -4.18 7.18 -5.60
C GLY A 103 -3.45 8.24 -4.76
N ARG A 104 -4.16 9.08 -3.98
CA ARG A 104 -3.54 10.19 -3.23
C ARG A 104 -3.92 10.24 -1.77
N GLY A 105 -5.19 10.51 -1.45
CA GLY A 105 -5.64 10.64 -0.05
C GLY A 105 -5.60 9.33 0.71
N ARG A 106 -6.53 8.42 0.39
CA ARG A 106 -6.64 7.11 1.06
C ARG A 106 -5.39 6.26 0.87
N THR A 107 -4.91 6.12 -0.37
CA THR A 107 -3.64 5.41 -0.67
C THR A 107 -2.47 6.01 0.09
N GLY A 108 -2.29 7.33 0.05
CA GLY A 108 -1.22 8.00 0.79
C GLY A 108 -1.36 7.87 2.31
N THR A 109 -2.59 7.78 2.82
CA THR A 109 -2.85 7.55 4.26
C THR A 109 -2.44 6.14 4.66
N ALA A 110 -2.82 5.13 3.87
CA ALA A 110 -2.39 3.75 4.09
C ALA A 110 -0.87 3.58 3.98
N LEU A 111 -0.22 4.17 2.96
CA LEU A 111 1.23 4.17 2.81
C LEU A 111 1.95 4.86 3.98
N ALA A 112 1.37 5.94 4.54
CA ALA A 112 1.91 6.56 5.73
C ALA A 112 1.80 5.65 6.97
N CYS A 113 0.70 4.92 7.13
CA CYS A 113 0.55 3.92 8.19
C CYS A 113 1.51 2.74 8.01
N LEU A 114 1.77 2.29 6.78
CA LEU A 114 2.79 1.27 6.48
C LEU A 114 4.19 1.76 6.86
N ALA A 115 4.51 3.03 6.59
CA ALA A 115 5.75 3.62 7.05
C ALA A 115 5.86 3.65 8.58
N VAL A 116 4.75 3.85 9.30
CA VAL A 116 4.73 3.75 10.77
C VAL A 116 5.01 2.34 11.25
N LEU A 117 4.38 1.33 10.65
CA LEU A 117 4.65 -0.09 10.95
C LEU A 117 6.12 -0.42 10.71
N ASP A 118 6.71 0.19 9.68
CA ASP A 118 8.12 0.01 9.31
C ASP A 118 9.09 0.93 10.07
N GLY A 119 8.65 1.55 11.17
CA GLY A 119 9.51 2.27 12.11
C GLY A 119 9.61 3.79 11.91
N VAL A 120 8.89 4.39 10.95
CA VAL A 120 8.81 5.86 10.86
C VAL A 120 7.94 6.41 11.99
N PRO A 121 8.41 7.41 12.78
CA PRO A 121 7.59 8.02 13.81
C PRO A 121 6.25 8.57 13.27
N PRO A 122 5.10 8.34 13.95
CA PRO A 122 3.78 8.78 13.47
C PRO A 122 3.65 10.27 13.15
N ASP A 123 4.37 11.14 13.87
CA ASP A 123 4.41 12.58 13.62
C ASP A 123 5.16 12.95 12.33
N ARG A 124 6.05 12.08 11.85
CA ARG A 124 6.86 12.23 10.63
C ARG A 124 6.32 11.47 9.43
N ALA A 125 5.50 10.45 9.63
CA ALA A 125 4.99 9.58 8.57
C ALA A 125 4.29 10.31 7.42
N VAL A 126 3.50 11.35 7.70
CA VAL A 126 2.87 12.17 6.64
C VAL A 126 3.90 12.92 5.80
N ALA A 127 4.90 13.50 6.43
CA ALA A 127 5.97 14.20 5.72
C ALA A 127 6.82 13.20 4.92
N TRP A 128 7.04 12.01 5.49
CA TRP A 128 7.77 10.92 4.85
C TRP A 128 7.05 10.45 3.57
N VAL A 129 5.76 10.11 3.63
CA VAL A 129 5.03 9.62 2.44
C VAL A 129 4.95 10.69 1.35
N ARG A 130 4.89 11.98 1.72
CA ARG A 130 4.86 13.07 0.75
C ARG A 130 6.16 13.20 -0.04
N ARG A 131 7.29 12.86 0.58
CA ARG A 131 8.61 12.86 -0.07
C ARG A 131 8.81 11.63 -0.95
N HIS A 132 8.37 10.45 -0.49
CA HIS A 132 8.70 9.18 -1.13
C HIS A 132 7.62 8.64 -2.07
N TYR A 133 6.39 9.18 -2.03
CA TYR A 133 5.28 8.74 -2.87
C TYR A 133 4.70 9.86 -3.71
N HIS A 134 4.07 10.85 -3.07
CA HIS A 134 3.39 11.94 -3.79
C HIS A 134 3.27 13.19 -2.90
N PRO A 135 3.62 14.40 -3.36
CA PRO A 135 3.66 15.60 -2.52
C PRO A 135 2.29 15.99 -1.92
N ARG A 136 1.20 15.59 -2.59
CA ARG A 136 -0.19 15.78 -2.12
C ARG A 136 -0.79 14.55 -1.40
N ALA A 137 0.02 13.56 -1.02
CA ALA A 137 -0.44 12.42 -0.24
C ALA A 137 -1.03 12.89 1.11
N VAL A 138 -2.05 12.17 1.58
CA VAL A 138 -2.82 12.51 2.79
C VAL A 138 -3.52 13.87 2.61
N GLU A 139 -4.76 13.82 2.12
CA GLU A 139 -5.50 14.98 1.61
C GLU A 139 -6.17 15.77 2.74
N THR A 140 -6.64 15.10 3.79
CA THR A 140 -7.50 15.73 4.79
C THR A 140 -6.83 15.88 6.18
N PRO A 141 -7.24 16.88 6.99
CA PRO A 141 -6.73 17.04 8.36
C PRO A 141 -6.98 15.83 9.26
N TRP A 142 -8.12 15.15 9.12
CA TRP A 142 -8.42 13.96 9.92
C TRP A 142 -7.62 12.73 9.48
N GLN A 143 -7.29 12.58 8.19
CA GLN A 143 -6.34 11.55 7.75
C GLN A 143 -4.95 11.76 8.36
N LYS A 144 -4.47 13.02 8.42
CA LYS A 144 -3.21 13.35 9.11
C LYS A 144 -3.27 12.98 10.59
N ARG A 145 -4.37 13.29 11.26
CA ARG A 145 -4.59 12.95 12.68
C ARG A 145 -4.67 11.44 12.89
N TYR A 146 -5.27 10.72 11.96
CA TYR A 146 -5.35 9.26 11.99
C TYR A 146 -3.95 8.64 11.93
N VAL A 147 -3.12 9.04 10.97
CA VAL A 147 -1.72 8.57 10.87
C VAL A 147 -0.94 8.85 12.16
N ARG A 148 -1.07 10.05 12.72
CA ARG A 148 -0.37 10.42 13.97
C ARG A 148 -0.74 9.58 15.18
N ARG A 149 -1.92 8.95 15.16
CA ARG A 149 -2.43 8.08 16.23
C ARG A 149 -2.27 6.59 15.89
N PHE A 150 -1.75 6.29 14.70
CA PHE A 150 -1.50 4.93 14.27
C PHE A 150 -0.29 4.39 15.03
N THR A 151 -0.38 3.15 15.50
CA THR A 151 0.67 2.50 16.28
C THR A 151 1.08 1.21 15.59
N ALA A 152 2.39 0.97 15.59
CA ALA A 152 2.97 -0.30 15.15
C ALA A 152 2.46 -1.46 16.02
#